data_AF-A0A969LPJ5-F1
#
_entry.id   AF-A0A969LPJ5-F1
#
_cell.length_a   1.000
_cell.length_b   1.000
_cell.length_c   1.000
_cell.angle_alpha   90.00
_cell.angle_beta   90.00
_cell.angle_gamma   90.00
#
_symmetry.space_group_name_H-M   'P 1'
#
loop_
_entity.id
_entity.type
_entity.pdbx_description
1 polymer ?
#
loop_
_entity_poly.entity_id
_entity_poly.type
_entity_poly.pdbx_seq_one_letter_code
_entity_poly.pdbx_strand_id
1 'polypeptide(L)'
;MNPDSRHYLAFNLGYPNAYDKALRRSGDALMVHGKCSSAGCYAMTDALMEEIYGLAREAFIGGQESFHVHAFPFRMTAANMAKHAKSEWYPFWKTLKEGHDYFELTRQVPTVAICNRRYVVNVSMAAADVAKLNPQAACPAFHRPTPSPFSPKPGEQIAESRVVAPGPKMRTAENMDSDAPRSGLTKAVVSSPAWWNRMLSGFGLPFAK
;
A
#
# COMPACT_ATOMS: atom_id res chain seq x y z
N MET A 1 -7.49 -4.63 3.22
CA MET A 1 -8.02 -3.53 4.06
C MET A 1 -8.67 -4.11 5.31
N ASN A 2 -8.75 -3.35 6.42
CA ASN A 2 -9.39 -3.76 7.68
C ASN A 2 -10.27 -2.60 8.22
N PRO A 3 -11.55 -2.53 7.86
CA PRO A 3 -12.46 -1.48 8.32
C PRO A 3 -12.81 -1.62 9.81
N ASP A 4 -12.82 -2.85 10.33
CA ASP A 4 -13.22 -3.18 11.71
C ASP A 4 -12.04 -3.17 12.71
N SER A 5 -10.96 -2.47 12.35
CA SER A 5 -9.77 -2.36 13.18
C SER A 5 -10.11 -1.78 14.56
N ARG A 6 -9.60 -2.43 15.62
CA ARG A 6 -9.66 -1.90 17.00
C ARG A 6 -8.86 -0.60 17.18
N HIS A 7 -8.02 -0.26 16.21
CA HIS A 7 -7.17 0.94 16.19
C HIS A 7 -7.63 1.99 15.17
N TYR A 8 -8.93 1.97 14.81
CA TYR A 8 -9.55 2.94 13.90
C TYR A 8 -9.02 2.90 12.46
N LEU A 9 -9.67 2.06 11.63
CA LEU A 9 -9.27 1.75 10.25
C LEU A 9 -7.83 1.20 10.17
N ALA A 10 -7.58 0.25 9.28
CA ALA A 10 -6.22 -0.20 9.06
C ALA A 10 -6.04 -0.86 7.70
N PHE A 11 -4.80 -0.89 7.22
CA PHE A 11 -4.44 -1.78 6.13
C PHE A 11 -3.06 -2.39 6.36
N ASN A 12 -2.84 -3.53 5.73
CA ASN A 12 -1.66 -4.35 5.91
C ASN A 12 -0.57 -3.92 4.92
N LEU A 13 0.67 -3.80 5.38
CA LEU A 13 1.84 -3.50 4.55
C LEU A 13 2.41 -4.72 3.82
N GLY A 14 1.89 -5.92 4.10
CA GLY A 14 2.36 -7.17 3.51
C GLY A 14 3.60 -7.75 4.20
N TYR A 15 3.90 -7.34 5.44
CA TYR A 15 4.96 -7.96 6.23
C TYR A 15 4.56 -9.35 6.75
N PRO A 16 5.45 -10.35 6.71
CA PRO A 16 6.76 -10.33 6.08
C PRO A 16 6.63 -10.48 4.56
N ASN A 17 7.27 -9.58 3.81
CA ASN A 17 7.28 -9.66 2.35
C ASN A 17 8.32 -10.69 1.87
N ALA A 18 8.51 -10.83 0.56
CA ALA A 18 9.44 -11.84 0.02
C ALA A 18 10.91 -11.62 0.46
N TYR A 19 11.33 -10.37 0.68
CA TYR A 19 12.66 -10.03 1.19
C TYR A 19 12.80 -10.42 2.67
N ASP A 20 11.80 -10.09 3.49
CA ASP A 20 11.79 -10.47 4.91
C ASP A 20 11.85 -11.98 5.08
N LYS A 21 11.04 -12.72 4.32
CA LYS A 21 11.06 -14.19 4.29
C LYS A 21 12.41 -14.75 3.86
N ALA A 22 13.08 -14.14 2.88
CA ALA A 22 14.41 -14.58 2.41
C ALA A 22 15.51 -14.41 3.47
N LEU A 23 15.31 -13.48 4.41
CA LEU A 23 16.15 -13.25 5.59
C LEU A 23 15.66 -14.02 6.83
N ARG A 24 14.67 -14.91 6.68
CA ARG A 24 14.05 -15.67 7.79
C ARG A 24 13.46 -14.77 8.88
N ARG A 25 13.02 -13.57 8.51
CA ARG A 25 12.27 -12.70 9.42
C ARG A 25 10.83 -13.19 9.50
N SER A 26 10.29 -13.17 10.72
CA SER A 26 8.95 -13.63 11.04
C SER A 26 8.17 -12.54 11.78
N GLY A 27 6.93 -12.85 12.13
CA GLY A 27 5.93 -11.91 12.64
C GLY A 27 4.83 -11.71 11.61
N ASP A 28 3.88 -10.86 11.94
CA ASP A 28 2.70 -10.59 11.14
C ASP A 28 2.19 -9.17 11.40
N ALA A 29 1.13 -8.79 10.68
CA ALA A 29 0.31 -7.63 10.98
C ALA A 29 1.07 -6.30 11.20
N LEU A 30 2.10 -6.02 10.38
CA LEU A 30 2.64 -4.67 10.28
C LEU A 30 1.63 -3.80 9.52
N MET A 31 0.84 -3.03 10.25
CA MET A 31 -0.26 -2.24 9.71
C MET A 31 0.06 -0.74 9.70
N VAL A 32 -0.65 -0.01 8.86
CA VAL A 32 -0.90 1.42 9.04
C VAL A 32 -2.30 1.57 9.63
N HIS A 33 -2.43 2.29 10.74
CA HIS A 33 -3.70 2.44 11.47
C HIS A 33 -3.82 3.80 12.17
N GLY A 34 -5.02 4.14 12.64
CA GLY A 34 -5.29 5.36 13.43
C GLY A 34 -4.83 5.25 14.89
N LYS A 35 -5.21 6.19 15.76
CA LYS A 35 -4.80 6.28 17.17
C LYS A 35 -3.28 6.43 17.41
N CYS A 36 -2.91 6.77 18.64
CA CYS A 36 -1.55 7.21 18.99
C CYS A 36 -0.59 6.12 19.49
N SER A 37 -0.98 4.84 19.54
CA SER A 37 -0.13 3.78 20.11
C SER A 37 0.14 2.67 19.11
N SER A 38 1.41 2.27 18.99
CA SER A 38 1.82 1.12 18.18
C SER A 38 2.90 0.31 18.90
N ALA A 39 2.83 -1.01 18.79
CA ALA A 39 3.91 -1.92 19.12
C ALA A 39 4.58 -2.39 17.80
N GLY A 40 5.05 -1.43 17.00
CA GLY A 40 5.75 -1.68 15.73
C GLY A 40 4.96 -1.29 14.46
N CYS A 41 3.65 -1.07 14.54
CA CYS A 41 2.85 -0.55 13.43
C CYS A 41 3.09 0.95 13.15
N TYR A 42 2.63 1.44 12.00
CA TYR A 42 2.62 2.87 11.71
C TYR A 42 1.31 3.50 12.18
N ALA A 43 1.36 4.09 13.37
CA ALA A 43 0.26 4.84 13.95
C ALA A 43 0.16 6.24 13.33
N MET A 44 -1.03 6.58 12.84
CA MET A 44 -1.42 7.89 12.33
C MET A 44 -2.53 8.48 13.21
N THR A 45 -2.81 9.78 13.11
CA THR A 45 -4.04 10.31 13.71
C THR A 45 -5.25 9.77 12.95
N ASP A 46 -6.40 9.68 13.63
CA ASP A 46 -7.62 9.15 13.03
C ASP A 46 -8.01 9.89 11.74
N ALA A 47 -7.91 11.23 11.73
CA ALA A 47 -8.19 12.05 10.56
C ALA A 47 -7.27 11.73 9.37
N LEU A 48 -5.96 11.56 9.60
CA LEU A 48 -5.02 11.19 8.54
C LEU A 48 -5.27 9.76 8.07
N MET A 49 -5.60 8.85 8.99
CA MET A 49 -5.90 7.47 8.65
C MET A 49 -7.16 7.36 7.78
N GLU A 50 -8.19 8.17 8.02
CA GLU A 50 -9.36 8.23 7.13
C GLU A 50 -8.97 8.60 5.70
N GLU A 51 -8.15 9.63 5.52
CA GLU A 51 -7.71 10.07 4.20
C GLU A 51 -6.92 8.96 3.49
N ILE A 52 -5.91 8.39 4.17
CA ILE A 52 -5.09 7.32 3.60
C ILE A 52 -5.95 6.09 3.28
N TYR A 53 -6.85 5.69 4.19
CA TYR A 53 -7.74 4.54 4.00
C TYR A 53 -8.72 4.79 2.85
N GLY A 54 -9.23 6.02 2.73
CA GLY A 54 -10.09 6.45 1.63
C GLY A 54 -9.38 6.32 0.28
N LEU A 55 -8.18 6.89 0.15
CA LEU A 55 -7.37 6.78 -1.08
C LEU A 55 -7.07 5.32 -1.43
N ALA A 56 -6.68 4.50 -0.45
CA ALA A 56 -6.44 3.08 -0.65
C ALA A 56 -7.72 2.33 -1.09
N ARG A 57 -8.88 2.65 -0.50
CA ARG A 57 -10.17 2.07 -0.90
C ARG A 57 -10.51 2.43 -2.34
N GLU A 58 -10.40 3.70 -2.72
CA GLU A 58 -10.70 4.15 -4.08
C GLU A 58 -9.73 3.54 -5.10
N ALA A 59 -8.46 3.33 -4.74
CA ALA A 59 -7.51 2.60 -5.57
C ALA A 59 -7.97 1.16 -5.87
N PHE A 60 -8.46 0.43 -4.86
CA PHE A 60 -9.01 -0.91 -5.04
C PHE A 60 -10.31 -0.91 -5.85
N ILE A 61 -11.23 0.03 -5.60
CA ILE A 61 -12.46 0.19 -6.39
C ILE A 61 -12.13 0.50 -7.86
N GLY A 62 -11.08 1.31 -8.09
CA GLY A 62 -10.55 1.62 -9.41
C GLY A 62 -9.81 0.48 -10.10
N GLY A 63 -9.74 -0.71 -9.48
CA GLY A 63 -9.17 -1.93 -10.07
C GLY A 63 -7.69 -2.18 -9.77
N GLN A 64 -7.03 -1.37 -8.94
CA GLN A 64 -5.69 -1.74 -8.45
C GLN A 64 -5.82 -2.95 -7.51
N GLU A 65 -4.99 -3.98 -7.69
CA GLU A 65 -4.95 -5.13 -6.78
C GLU A 65 -4.11 -4.89 -5.53
N SER A 66 -3.21 -3.90 -5.60
CA SER A 66 -2.31 -3.48 -4.53
C SER A 66 -1.77 -2.08 -4.80
N PHE A 67 -1.15 -1.47 -3.79
CA PHE A 67 -0.42 -0.21 -3.90
C PHE A 67 0.89 -0.28 -3.14
N HIS A 68 1.83 0.58 -3.51
CA HIS A 68 3.16 0.62 -2.90
C HIS A 68 3.20 1.52 -1.67
N VAL A 69 3.83 1.04 -0.60
CA VAL A 69 4.16 1.85 0.58
C VAL A 69 5.67 1.80 0.78
N HIS A 70 6.31 2.97 0.77
CA HIS A 70 7.75 3.09 0.98
C HIS A 70 8.01 3.75 2.34
N ALA A 71 8.63 3.01 3.24
CA ALA A 71 9.04 3.50 4.55
C ALA A 71 10.56 3.77 4.54
N PHE A 72 10.94 5.00 4.86
CA PHE A 72 12.33 5.42 4.97
C PHE A 72 12.66 5.73 6.44
N PRO A 73 13.89 5.44 6.91
CA PRO A 73 14.29 5.68 8.29
C PRO A 73 14.33 7.17 8.65
N PHE A 74 14.51 8.03 7.64
CA PHE A 74 14.55 9.48 7.72
C PHE A 74 14.39 10.04 6.31
N ARG A 75 14.27 11.37 6.18
CA ARG A 75 14.36 12.04 4.86
C ARG A 75 15.75 11.78 4.27
N MET A 76 15.84 11.12 3.12
CA MET A 76 17.08 10.53 2.57
C MET A 76 18.03 11.56 1.91
N THR A 77 18.22 12.71 2.55
CA THR A 77 19.14 13.77 2.13
C THR A 77 20.59 13.32 2.29
N ALA A 78 21.51 13.91 1.51
CA ALA A 78 22.94 13.61 1.61
C ALA A 78 23.48 13.87 3.03
N ALA A 79 23.03 14.94 3.68
CA ALA A 79 23.39 15.27 5.06
C ALA A 79 22.96 14.19 6.06
N ASN A 80 21.72 13.69 5.95
CA ASN A 80 21.24 12.63 6.84
C ASN A 80 21.97 11.31 6.59
N MET A 81 22.25 10.96 5.33
CA MET A 81 23.06 9.78 5.02
C MET A 81 24.46 9.88 5.63
N ALA A 82 25.14 11.02 5.47
CA ALA A 82 26.46 11.24 6.07
C ALA A 82 26.42 11.15 7.60
N LYS A 83 25.40 11.75 8.23
CA LYS A 83 25.19 11.69 9.69
C LYS A 83 25.09 10.25 10.20
N HIS A 84 24.48 9.36 9.43
CA HIS A 84 24.24 7.97 9.83
C HIS A 84 25.17 6.95 9.15
N ALA A 85 26.29 7.39 8.57
CA ALA A 85 27.22 6.55 7.78
C ALA A 85 27.83 5.36 8.55
N LYS A 86 27.86 5.42 9.88
CA LYS A 86 28.43 4.37 10.75
C LYS A 86 27.39 3.33 11.24
N SER A 87 26.12 3.45 10.83
CA SER A 87 25.10 2.49 11.23
C SER A 87 25.33 1.14 10.55
N GLU A 88 25.05 0.04 11.26
CA GLU A 88 25.01 -1.31 10.69
C GLU A 88 24.02 -1.43 9.51
N TRP A 89 22.97 -0.61 9.50
CA TRP A 89 21.92 -0.60 8.48
C TRP A 89 22.27 0.28 7.28
N TYR A 90 23.41 0.97 7.29
CA TYR A 90 23.80 1.89 6.23
C TYR A 90 23.83 1.25 4.82
N PRO A 91 24.34 0.00 4.63
CA PRO A 91 24.26 -0.67 3.32
C PRO A 91 22.82 -0.86 2.82
N PHE A 92 21.90 -1.18 3.73
CA PHE A 92 20.48 -1.31 3.42
C PHE A 92 19.86 0.05 3.04
N TRP A 93 20.17 1.10 3.81
CA TRP A 93 19.68 2.45 3.52
C TRP A 93 20.20 3.02 2.21
N LYS A 94 21.42 2.66 1.78
CA LYS A 94 21.89 2.99 0.41
C LYS A 94 20.96 2.40 -0.66
N THR A 95 20.47 1.18 -0.46
CA THR A 95 19.51 0.56 -1.40
C THR A 95 18.17 1.29 -1.38
N LEU A 96 17.66 1.67 -0.21
CA LEU A 96 16.44 2.48 -0.11
C LEU A 96 16.61 3.85 -0.78
N LYS A 97 17.81 4.44 -0.69
CA LYS A 97 18.13 5.73 -1.31
C LYS A 97 17.99 5.68 -2.83
N GLU A 98 18.34 4.57 -3.48
CA GLU A 98 18.18 4.40 -4.93
C GLU A 98 16.71 4.58 -5.36
N GLY A 99 15.77 4.02 -4.60
CA GLY A 99 14.33 4.17 -4.85
C GLY A 99 13.81 5.56 -4.51
N HIS A 100 14.24 6.12 -3.37
CA HIS A 100 13.90 7.48 -2.98
C HIS A 100 14.33 8.50 -4.03
N ASP A 101 15.60 8.46 -4.45
CA ASP A 101 16.15 9.44 -5.39
C ASP A 101 15.52 9.31 -6.78
N TYR A 102 15.18 8.08 -7.20
CA TYR A 102 14.44 7.87 -8.43
C TYR A 102 13.05 8.50 -8.38
N PHE A 103 12.31 8.30 -7.29
CA PHE A 103 10.99 8.91 -7.12
C PHE A 103 11.08 10.44 -7.05
N GLU A 104 12.04 10.99 -6.31
CA GLU A 104 12.21 12.44 -6.22
C GLU A 104 12.56 13.08 -7.57
N LEU A 105 13.35 12.38 -8.39
CA LEU A 105 13.75 12.85 -9.72
C LEU A 105 12.63 12.71 -10.75
N THR A 106 11.97 11.56 -10.81
CA THR A 106 11.06 11.17 -11.90
C THR A 106 9.59 11.31 -11.57
N ARG A 107 9.25 11.44 -10.27
CA ARG A 107 7.88 11.35 -9.73
C ARG A 107 7.14 10.05 -10.11
N GLN A 108 7.89 9.02 -10.49
CA GLN A 108 7.37 7.69 -10.80
C GLN A 108 7.75 6.71 -9.71
N VAL A 109 6.84 5.78 -9.41
CA VAL A 109 7.11 4.71 -8.45
C VAL A 109 8.20 3.79 -9.03
N PRO A 110 9.33 3.59 -8.32
CA PRO A 110 10.41 2.73 -8.78
C PRO A 110 9.95 1.26 -8.92
N THR A 111 10.46 0.56 -9.92
CA THR A 111 10.31 -0.91 -9.98
C THR A 111 11.21 -1.55 -8.93
N VAL A 112 10.69 -2.54 -8.22
CA VAL A 112 11.43 -3.25 -7.16
C VAL A 112 11.34 -4.76 -7.41
N ALA A 113 12.50 -5.39 -7.54
CA ALA A 113 12.66 -6.83 -7.57
C ALA A 113 13.42 -7.30 -6.32
N ILE A 114 13.30 -8.59 -6.00
CA ILE A 114 13.98 -9.20 -4.85
C ILE A 114 14.72 -10.44 -5.32
N CYS A 115 16.04 -10.43 -5.14
CA CYS A 115 16.94 -11.52 -5.44
C CYS A 115 18.20 -11.38 -4.60
N ASN A 116 18.92 -12.47 -4.37
CA ASN A 116 20.14 -12.52 -3.57
C ASN A 116 19.99 -11.86 -2.19
N ARG A 117 18.82 -12.04 -1.56
CA ARG A 117 18.43 -11.45 -0.28
C ARG A 117 18.62 -9.92 -0.23
N ARG A 118 18.40 -9.24 -1.36
CA ARG A 118 18.46 -7.78 -1.46
C ARG A 118 17.31 -7.27 -2.34
N TYR A 119 16.90 -6.02 -2.08
CA TYR A 119 16.13 -5.29 -3.05
C TYR A 119 17.02 -4.91 -4.23
N VAL A 120 16.48 -5.01 -5.43
CA VAL A 120 17.07 -4.48 -6.65
C VAL A 120 16.07 -3.47 -7.20
N VAL A 121 16.46 -2.21 -7.17
CA VAL A 121 15.59 -1.07 -7.43
C VAL A 121 15.88 -0.49 -8.81
N ASN A 122 14.83 -0.01 -9.49
CA ASN A 122 14.89 0.61 -10.82
C ASN A 122 15.52 -0.30 -11.85
N VAL A 123 14.98 -1.51 -11.98
CA VAL A 123 15.47 -2.49 -12.94
C VAL A 123 14.36 -2.93 -13.87
N SER A 124 14.77 -3.15 -15.12
CA SER A 124 13.98 -3.81 -16.14
C SER A 124 14.55 -5.22 -16.36
N MET A 125 13.65 -6.20 -16.42
CA MET A 125 13.94 -7.62 -16.62
C MET A 125 13.00 -8.15 -17.70
N ALA A 126 13.42 -9.19 -18.43
CA ALA A 126 12.51 -9.88 -19.33
C ALA A 126 11.39 -10.55 -18.52
N ALA A 127 10.18 -10.64 -19.08
CA ALA A 127 9.03 -11.23 -18.39
C ALA A 127 9.31 -12.67 -17.91
N ALA A 128 10.06 -13.45 -18.70
CA ALA A 128 10.48 -14.80 -18.35
C ALA A 128 11.42 -14.84 -17.13
N ASP A 129 12.19 -13.78 -16.89
CA ASP A 129 13.10 -13.67 -15.74
C ASP A 129 12.34 -13.20 -14.50
N VAL A 130 11.36 -12.30 -14.65
CA VAL A 130 10.47 -11.87 -13.56
C VAL A 130 9.73 -13.08 -12.98
N ALA A 131 9.19 -13.95 -13.82
CA ALA A 131 8.50 -15.17 -13.40
C ALA A 131 9.40 -16.16 -12.64
N LYS A 132 10.73 -16.05 -12.80
CA LYS A 132 11.73 -16.91 -12.15
C LYS A 132 12.42 -16.24 -10.97
N LEU A 133 11.99 -15.04 -10.56
CA LEU A 133 12.60 -14.34 -9.44
C LEU A 133 12.52 -15.18 -8.16
N ASN A 134 13.68 -15.51 -7.63
CA ASN A 134 13.81 -16.16 -6.35
C ASN A 134 14.54 -15.20 -5.38
N PRO A 135 13.88 -14.77 -4.29
CA PRO A 135 14.45 -13.88 -3.29
C PRO A 135 15.79 -14.35 -2.69
N GLN A 136 16.06 -15.66 -2.68
CA GLN A 136 17.28 -16.25 -2.12
C GLN A 136 18.36 -16.57 -3.16
N ALA A 137 18.02 -16.65 -4.45
CA ALA A 137 18.96 -17.02 -5.51
C ALA A 137 19.66 -15.79 -6.10
N ALA A 138 20.70 -15.99 -6.90
CA ALA A 138 21.35 -14.91 -7.64
C ALA A 138 20.34 -14.13 -8.51
N CYS A 139 20.61 -12.84 -8.71
CA CYS A 139 19.78 -12.01 -9.56
C CYS A 139 19.92 -12.43 -11.03
N PRO A 140 18.82 -12.60 -11.77
CA PRO A 140 18.86 -12.71 -13.22
C PRO A 140 19.52 -11.50 -13.88
N ALA A 141 19.82 -11.58 -15.17
CA ALA A 141 20.28 -10.42 -15.92
C ALA A 141 19.20 -9.33 -15.89
N PHE A 142 19.61 -8.10 -15.62
CA PHE A 142 18.72 -6.94 -15.60
C PHE A 142 19.45 -5.72 -16.15
N HIS A 143 18.66 -4.78 -16.66
CA HIS A 143 19.13 -3.48 -17.11
C HIS A 143 18.60 -2.37 -16.20
N ARG A 144 19.43 -1.36 -15.91
CA ARG A 144 19.02 -0.17 -15.15
C ARG A 144 18.76 0.98 -16.13
N PRO A 145 17.50 1.37 -16.38
CA PRO A 145 17.21 2.51 -17.22
C PRO A 145 17.78 3.80 -16.62
N THR A 146 18.24 4.70 -17.49
CA THR A 146 18.63 6.05 -17.09
C THR A 146 17.36 6.85 -16.78
N PRO A 147 17.19 7.38 -15.56
CA PRO A 147 16.00 8.14 -15.21
C PRO A 147 15.98 9.49 -15.95
N SER A 148 14.79 9.89 -16.40
CA SER A 148 14.55 11.23 -16.94
C SER A 148 13.86 12.08 -15.86
N PRO A 149 14.35 13.30 -15.58
CA PRO A 149 13.69 14.20 -14.64
C PRO A 149 12.23 14.45 -15.02
N PHE A 150 11.35 14.47 -14.02
CA PHE A 150 9.96 14.83 -14.23
C PHE A 150 9.84 16.25 -14.80
N SER A 151 9.16 16.38 -15.93
CA SER A 151 8.79 17.66 -16.52
C SER A 151 7.28 17.71 -16.66
N PRO A 152 6.59 18.60 -15.92
CA PRO A 152 5.14 18.75 -16.05
C PRO A 152 4.79 19.29 -17.43
N LYS A 153 3.67 18.85 -18.01
CA LYS A 153 3.22 19.41 -19.29
C LYS A 153 2.86 20.88 -19.12
N PRO A 154 3.03 21.72 -20.15
CA PRO A 154 2.59 23.11 -20.10
C PRO A 154 1.10 23.20 -19.71
N GLY A 155 0.80 23.89 -18.61
CA GLY A 155 -0.56 24.05 -18.09
C GLY A 155 -1.08 22.92 -17.19
N GLU A 156 -0.29 21.88 -16.94
CA GLU A 156 -0.66 20.78 -16.04
C GLU A 156 -0.49 21.19 -14.57
N GLN A 157 -1.56 21.14 -13.79
CA GLN A 157 -1.50 21.32 -12.35
C GLN A 157 -1.06 19.99 -11.69
N ILE A 158 0.15 19.99 -11.13
CA ILE A 158 0.85 18.78 -10.63
C ILE A 158 0.34 18.39 -9.23
N ALA A 159 -0.23 19.34 -8.50
CA ALA A 159 -0.84 19.12 -7.20
C ALA A 159 -1.93 20.19 -6.99
N GLU A 160 -3.16 19.75 -6.76
CA GLU A 160 -4.16 20.61 -6.14
C GLU A 160 -3.73 20.84 -4.68
N SER A 161 -3.92 22.05 -4.16
CA SER A 161 -3.56 22.39 -2.78
C SER A 161 -4.30 21.53 -1.75
N ARG A 162 -5.39 20.85 -2.16
CA ARG A 162 -6.16 19.91 -1.37
C ARG A 162 -7.03 19.04 -2.27
N VAL A 163 -6.73 17.75 -2.40
CA VAL A 163 -7.65 16.79 -3.03
C VAL A 163 -8.81 16.56 -2.07
N VAL A 164 -9.96 17.15 -2.34
CA VAL A 164 -11.19 16.83 -1.62
C VAL A 164 -11.84 15.65 -2.35
N ALA A 165 -11.60 14.43 -1.87
CA ALA A 165 -12.24 13.25 -2.42
C ALA A 165 -13.79 13.43 -2.38
N PRO A 166 -14.49 13.39 -3.52
CA PRO A 166 -15.94 13.45 -3.53
C PRO A 166 -16.50 12.18 -2.88
N GLY A 167 -17.17 12.36 -1.76
CA GLY A 167 -17.73 11.30 -0.93
C GLY A 167 -18.28 11.90 0.36
N PRO A 168 -19.10 11.17 1.14
CA PRO A 168 -19.46 11.64 2.47
C PRO A 168 -18.17 11.95 3.23
N LYS A 169 -18.04 13.19 3.72
CA LYS A 169 -16.89 13.60 4.52
C LYS A 169 -16.75 12.58 5.66
N MET A 170 -15.65 11.85 5.67
CA MET A 170 -15.20 11.17 6.87
C MET A 170 -14.84 12.26 7.90
N ARG A 171 -14.93 11.94 9.19
CA ARG A 171 -15.32 12.87 10.26
C ARG A 171 -14.52 14.19 10.23
N THR A 172 -15.20 15.31 10.45
CA THR A 172 -14.51 16.60 10.62
C THR A 172 -13.82 16.66 11.98
N ALA A 173 -12.80 17.51 12.11
CA ALA A 173 -12.13 17.75 13.39
C ALA A 173 -13.12 18.22 14.48
N GLU A 174 -14.23 18.87 14.12
CA GLU A 174 -15.30 19.25 15.06
C GLU A 174 -16.13 18.06 15.56
N ASN A 175 -16.11 16.91 14.87
CA ASN A 175 -16.90 15.71 15.20
C ASN A 175 -16.05 14.55 15.75
N MET A 176 -14.76 14.77 16.01
CA MET A 176 -13.82 13.75 16.54
C MET A 176 -14.14 13.28 17.96
N ASP A 177 -14.87 14.07 18.75
CA ASP A 177 -15.15 13.77 20.18
C ASP A 177 -16.47 13.02 20.43
N SER A 178 -17.26 12.75 19.40
CA SER A 178 -18.50 12.00 19.57
C SER A 178 -18.33 10.53 19.16
N ASP A 179 -18.77 9.64 20.04
CA ASP A 179 -18.90 8.18 19.90
C ASP A 179 -19.84 7.74 18.76
N ALA A 180 -19.86 8.48 17.65
CA ALA A 180 -20.63 8.15 16.45
C ALA A 180 -20.17 6.80 15.87
N PRO A 181 -20.99 6.12 15.05
CA PRO A 181 -20.67 4.79 14.54
C PRO A 181 -19.45 4.82 13.59
N ARG A 182 -18.60 3.79 13.71
CA ARG A 182 -17.43 3.59 12.84
C ARG A 182 -17.91 3.16 11.46
N SER A 183 -17.51 3.95 10.46
CA SER A 183 -17.86 3.84 9.05
C SER A 183 -19.33 4.15 8.73
N GLY A 184 -19.53 5.01 7.73
CA GLY A 184 -20.81 5.25 7.07
C GLY A 184 -21.30 4.04 6.26
N LEU A 185 -21.25 2.83 6.83
CA LEU A 185 -22.05 1.71 6.37
C LEU A 185 -23.51 2.05 6.66
N THR A 186 -24.16 2.68 5.69
CA THR A 186 -25.60 2.50 5.55
C THR A 186 -25.83 0.99 5.51
N LYS A 187 -26.65 0.46 6.43
CA LYS A 187 -27.19 -0.88 6.29
C LYS A 187 -27.79 -0.95 4.90
N ALA A 188 -27.14 -1.66 3.99
CA ALA A 188 -27.82 -2.13 2.80
C ALA A 188 -28.97 -2.98 3.31
N VAL A 189 -30.18 -2.41 3.29
CA VAL A 189 -31.39 -3.21 3.25
C VAL A 189 -31.24 -4.02 1.99
N VAL A 190 -30.95 -5.31 2.13
CA VAL A 190 -31.01 -6.27 1.05
C VAL A 190 -32.49 -6.35 0.64
N SER A 191 -32.92 -5.44 -0.22
CA SER A 191 -34.12 -5.67 -1.01
C SER A 191 -33.72 -6.72 -2.04
N SER A 192 -34.14 -7.96 -1.78
CA SER A 192 -34.05 -9.03 -2.77
C SER A 192 -34.82 -8.58 -4.00
N PRO A 193 -34.19 -8.43 -5.17
CA PRO A 193 -34.92 -8.08 -6.37
C PRO A 193 -35.74 -9.31 -6.82
N ALA A 194 -37.00 -9.07 -7.19
CA ALA A 194 -38.04 -10.07 -7.47
C ALA A 194 -37.76 -11.06 -8.63
N TRP A 195 -36.55 -11.05 -9.20
CA TRP A 195 -36.12 -11.99 -10.24
C TRP A 195 -35.46 -13.26 -9.68
N TRP A 196 -35.09 -13.31 -8.40
CA TRP A 196 -34.49 -14.51 -7.77
C TRP A 196 -35.49 -15.66 -7.48
N ASN A 197 -36.79 -15.37 -7.32
CA ASN A 197 -37.81 -16.41 -7.08
C ASN A 197 -38.28 -17.14 -8.34
N ARG A 198 -37.65 -16.91 -9.51
CA ARG A 198 -38.06 -17.52 -10.78
C ARG A 198 -37.07 -18.54 -11.35
N MET A 199 -36.09 -18.98 -10.57
CA MET A 199 -35.11 -20.00 -10.97
C MET A 199 -35.14 -21.31 -10.15
N LEU A 200 -36.08 -21.47 -9.21
CA LEU A 200 -36.19 -22.69 -8.38
C LEU A 200 -37.57 -23.37 -8.39
N SER A 201 -38.43 -23.07 -9.36
CA SER A 201 -39.73 -23.74 -9.56
C SER A 201 -39.77 -24.66 -10.79
N GLY A 202 -38.60 -25.13 -11.25
CA GLY A 202 -38.46 -25.82 -12.53
C GLY A 202 -37.77 -27.17 -12.52
N PHE A 203 -37.63 -27.88 -11.40
CA PHE A 203 -37.26 -29.30 -11.42
C PHE A 203 -37.87 -30.02 -10.22
N GLY A 204 -39.10 -30.50 -10.41
CA GLY A 204 -39.61 -31.59 -9.61
C GLY A 204 -38.96 -32.90 -10.05
N LEU A 205 -38.58 -33.74 -9.09
CA LEU A 205 -38.67 -35.21 -9.07
C LEU A 205 -38.04 -35.71 -7.74
N PRO A 206 -38.42 -36.91 -7.24
CA PRO A 206 -38.89 -37.04 -5.87
C PRO A 206 -37.96 -37.85 -4.95
N PHE A 207 -38.29 -37.72 -3.66
CA PHE A 207 -37.93 -38.55 -2.51
C PHE A 207 -37.52 -40.01 -2.80
N ALA A 208 -36.49 -40.47 -2.08
CA ALA A 208 -36.47 -41.80 -1.47
C ALA A 208 -35.55 -41.83 -0.22
N LYS A 209 -36.19 -42.09 0.92
CA LYS A 209 -35.75 -42.65 2.22
C LYS A 209 -34.40 -42.28 2.81
#